data_AF-A0A7H8WBA1-F1
#
_entry.id   AF-A0A7H8WBA1-F1
#
_cell.length_a   1.000
_cell.length_b   1.000
_cell.length_c   1.000
_cell.angle_alpha   90.00
_cell.angle_beta   90.00
_cell.angle_gamma   90.00
#
_symmetry.space_group_name_H-M   'P 1'
#
loop_
_entity.id
_entity.type
_entity.pdbx_description
1 polymer ?
#
loop_
_entity_poly.entity_id
_entity_poly.type
_entity_poly.pdbx_seq_one_letter_code
_entity_poly.pdbx_strand_id
1 'polypeptide(L)'
;MKKKINLYRILPLFIIISAVTVFLIYNNQWNKKFIKLEANSIIVTRNNWQLRTTEFYLQNGLRIDSTFKDNFDLKIGDSISKKSNTNTFSVYRKENGIYTFYKKNAID
;
A
#
# COMPACT_ATOMS: atom_id res chain seq x y z
N MET A 1 32.65 -16.97 -35.17
CA MET A 1 32.75 -15.50 -35.09
C MET A 1 31.96 -15.01 -33.88
N LYS A 2 32.59 -14.58 -32.78
CA LYS A 2 31.87 -14.11 -31.58
C LYS A 2 31.37 -12.69 -31.81
N LYS A 3 30.04 -12.50 -31.91
CA LYS A 3 29.40 -11.18 -31.96
C LYS A 3 29.74 -10.44 -30.67
N LYS A 4 30.59 -9.40 -30.73
CA LYS A 4 30.81 -8.49 -29.60
C LYS A 4 29.52 -7.69 -29.40
N ILE A 5 28.76 -8.03 -28.36
CA ILE A 5 27.58 -7.24 -27.99
C ILE A 5 28.10 -5.89 -27.51
N ASN A 6 27.60 -4.82 -28.13
CA ASN A 6 28.03 -3.47 -27.81
C ASN A 6 27.37 -3.05 -26.49
N LEU A 7 28.16 -2.89 -25.43
CA LEU A 7 27.69 -2.72 -24.04
C LEU A 7 26.70 -1.54 -23.90
N TYR A 8 26.91 -0.47 -24.65
CA TYR A 8 26.03 0.71 -24.68
C TYR A 8 24.62 0.43 -25.21
N ARG A 9 24.41 -0.65 -25.99
CA ARG A 9 23.07 -1.05 -26.46
C ARG A 9 22.26 -1.80 -25.41
N ILE A 10 22.92 -2.39 -24.42
CA ILE A 10 22.29 -3.16 -23.34
C ILE A 10 22.03 -2.28 -22.10
N LEU A 11 22.78 -1.17 -21.97
CA LEU A 11 22.68 -0.26 -20.85
C LEU A 11 21.26 0.27 -20.60
N PRO A 12 20.47 0.72 -21.61
CA PRO A 12 19.10 1.17 -21.37
C PRO A 12 18.20 0.05 -20.83
N LEU A 13 18.38 -1.18 -21.32
CA LEU A 13 17.63 -2.34 -20.84
C LEU A 13 17.94 -2.63 -19.37
N PHE A 14 19.22 -2.53 -18.99
CA PHE A 14 19.66 -2.73 -17.61
C PHE A 14 19.10 -1.66 -16.66
N ILE A 15 19.02 -0.40 -17.10
CA ILE A 15 18.39 0.69 -16.33
C ILE A 15 16.90 0.39 -16.09
N ILE A 16 16.17 -0.04 -17.12
CA ILE A 16 14.74 -0.38 -16.98
C ILE A 16 14.57 -1.57 -16.02
N ILE A 17 15.35 -2.64 -16.20
CA ILE A 17 15.27 -3.83 -15.35
C ILE A 17 15.56 -3.46 -13.89
N SER A 18 16.65 -2.72 -13.63
CA SER A 18 17.01 -2.30 -12.28
C SER A 18 15.95 -1.41 -11.63
N ALA A 19 15.39 -0.44 -12.38
CA ALA A 19 14.31 0.40 -11.88
C ALA A 19 13.06 -0.41 -11.49
N VAL A 20 12.64 -1.35 -12.36
CA VAL A 20 11.51 -2.24 -12.08
C VAL A 20 11.81 -3.13 -10.87
N THR A 21 13.01 -3.71 -10.77
CA THR A 21 13.41 -4.54 -9.62
C THR A 21 13.36 -3.75 -8.31
N VAL A 22 13.93 -2.55 -8.27
CA VAL A 22 13.92 -1.68 -7.08
C VAL A 22 12.47 -1.36 -6.68
N PHE A 23 11.63 -1.01 -7.64
CA PHE A 23 10.20 -0.74 -7.40
C PHE A 23 9.47 -1.95 -6.79
N LEU A 24 9.67 -3.15 -7.34
CA LEU A 24 9.06 -4.38 -6.83
C LEU A 24 9.54 -4.71 -5.40
N ILE A 25 10.83 -4.54 -5.12
CA ILE A 25 11.39 -4.76 -3.78
C ILE A 25 10.78 -3.77 -2.78
N TYR A 26 10.69 -2.49 -3.15
CA TYR A 26 10.12 -1.44 -2.31
C TYR A 26 8.67 -1.74 -1.94
N ASN A 27 7.81 -2.06 -2.93
CA ASN A 27 6.41 -2.41 -2.66
C ASN A 27 6.27 -3.67 -1.79
N ASN A 28 7.08 -4.70 -2.05
CA ASN A 28 7.05 -5.93 -1.26
C ASN A 28 7.41 -5.66 0.22
N GLN A 29 8.35 -4.75 0.50
CA GLN A 29 8.69 -4.39 1.88
C GLN A 29 7.52 -3.71 2.60
N TRP A 30 6.81 -2.80 1.93
CA TRP A 30 5.64 -2.14 2.53
C TRP A 30 4.49 -3.11 2.78
N ASN A 31 4.19 -3.99 1.83
CA ASN A 31 3.15 -5.02 2.02
C ASN A 31 3.52 -5.96 3.17
N LYS A 32 4.78 -6.40 3.25
CA LYS A 32 5.26 -7.20 4.39
C LYS A 32 5.15 -6.44 5.71
N LYS A 33 5.47 -5.15 5.74
CA LYS A 33 5.34 -4.32 6.94
C LYS A 33 3.88 -4.23 7.39
N PHE A 34 2.96 -3.97 6.47
CA PHE A 34 1.52 -3.96 6.76
C PHE A 34 1.05 -5.31 7.29
N ILE A 35 1.39 -6.42 6.61
CA ILE A 35 0.96 -7.77 7.00
C ILE A 35 1.46 -8.11 8.41
N LYS A 36 2.74 -7.86 8.71
CA LYS A 36 3.36 -8.23 9.99
C LYS A 36 2.81 -7.45 11.17
N LEU A 37 2.60 -6.14 11.01
CA LEU A 37 2.25 -5.26 12.12
C LEU A 37 0.77 -5.34 12.48
N GLU A 38 0.49 -5.33 13.77
CA GLU A 38 -0.84 -5.04 14.30
C GLU A 38 -1.17 -3.56 14.09
N ALA A 39 -2.43 -3.23 13.87
CA ALA A 39 -2.88 -1.85 13.78
C ALA A 39 -4.15 -1.65 14.60
N ASN A 40 -4.16 -0.61 15.42
CA ASN A 40 -5.35 -0.03 16.01
C ASN A 40 -5.14 1.48 15.97
N SER A 41 -5.44 2.08 14.82
CA SER A 41 -5.01 3.45 14.50
C SER A 41 -6.00 4.13 13.56
N ILE A 42 -6.04 5.45 13.65
CA ILE A 42 -6.95 6.29 12.86
C ILE A 42 -6.26 6.72 11.57
N ILE A 43 -7.02 6.85 10.49
CA ILE A 43 -6.56 7.49 9.25
C ILE A 43 -6.47 8.99 9.46
N VAL A 44 -5.27 9.55 9.32
CA VAL A 44 -5.00 10.98 9.53
C VAL A 44 -4.77 11.73 8.22
N THR A 45 -4.41 11.03 7.15
CA THR A 45 -4.14 11.68 5.85
C THR A 45 -4.64 10.82 4.70
N ARG A 46 -5.17 11.48 3.68
CA ARG A 46 -5.58 10.87 2.42
C ARG A 46 -4.89 11.62 1.27
N ASN A 47 -4.25 10.89 0.38
CA ASN A 47 -3.60 11.43 -0.83
C ASN A 47 -4.12 10.71 -2.07
N ASN A 48 -4.48 11.44 -3.12
CA ASN A 48 -4.89 10.87 -4.41
C ASN A 48 -4.18 11.55 -5.59
N TRP A 49 -2.97 12.07 -5.38
CA TRP A 49 -2.18 12.74 -6.42
C TRP A 49 -2.00 11.88 -7.69
N GLN A 50 -1.82 10.57 -7.53
CA GLN A 50 -1.56 9.65 -8.64
C GLN A 50 -2.81 9.31 -9.47
N LEU A 51 -4.01 9.73 -9.02
CA LEU A 51 -5.34 9.48 -9.62
C LEU A 51 -5.76 8.01 -9.78
N ARG A 52 -4.81 7.08 -9.82
CA ARG A 52 -5.01 5.62 -9.92
C ARG A 52 -4.91 4.91 -8.58
N THR A 53 -4.38 5.61 -7.59
CA THR A 53 -4.17 5.08 -6.24
C THR A 53 -4.47 6.17 -5.24
N THR A 54 -5.32 5.84 -4.27
CA THR A 54 -5.55 6.66 -3.10
C THR A 54 -4.79 6.07 -1.93
N GLU A 55 -3.84 6.82 -1.40
CA GLU A 55 -3.04 6.45 -0.24
C GLU A 55 -3.72 6.96 1.04
N PHE A 56 -3.83 6.10 2.05
CA PHE A 56 -4.37 6.41 3.36
C PHE A 56 -3.31 6.19 4.42
N TYR A 57 -2.90 7.25 5.11
CA TYR A 57 -1.87 7.18 6.15
C TYR A 57 -2.53 7.12 7.52
N LEU A 58 -2.13 6.10 8.29
CA LEU A 58 -2.57 5.88 9.66
C LEU A 58 -1.66 6.66 10.60
N GLN A 59 -2.20 7.10 11.73
CA GLN A 59 -1.48 7.83 12.78
C GLN A 59 -0.21 7.10 13.27
N ASN A 60 -0.23 5.76 13.29
CA ASN A 60 0.92 4.93 13.67
C ASN A 60 1.98 4.78 12.56
N GLY A 61 1.85 5.48 11.43
CA GLY A 61 2.80 5.46 10.32
C GLY A 61 2.63 4.30 9.33
N LEU A 62 1.57 3.51 9.46
CA LEU A 62 1.17 2.56 8.41
C LEU A 62 0.47 3.27 7.26
N ARG A 63 0.51 2.66 6.08
CA ARG A 63 -0.16 3.13 4.87
C ARG A 63 -1.05 2.02 4.30
N ILE A 64 -2.24 2.39 3.84
CA ILE A 64 -3.13 1.53 3.07
C ILE A 64 -3.30 2.18 1.70
N ASP A 65 -2.98 1.44 0.64
CA ASP A 65 -3.12 1.92 -0.73
C ASP A 65 -4.39 1.31 -1.32
N SER A 66 -5.33 2.17 -1.70
CA SER A 66 -6.49 1.76 -2.45
C SER A 66 -6.21 1.91 -3.94
N THR A 67 -6.32 0.81 -4.67
CA THR A 67 -6.03 0.73 -6.10
C THR A 67 -7.28 0.36 -6.88
N PHE A 68 -7.17 0.20 -8.21
CA PHE A 68 -8.26 -0.34 -9.03
C PHE A 68 -8.69 -1.75 -8.58
N LYS A 69 -7.74 -2.58 -8.15
CA LYS A 69 -8.02 -3.94 -7.67
C LYS A 69 -8.65 -3.91 -6.28
N ASP A 70 -8.08 -3.07 -5.42
CA ASP A 70 -8.43 -2.96 -4.00
C ASP A 70 -9.06 -1.58 -3.74
N ASN A 71 -10.29 -1.39 -4.22
CA ASN A 71 -11.00 -0.12 -4.10
C ASN A 71 -11.73 -0.03 -2.74
N PHE A 72 -11.19 0.80 -1.84
CA PHE A 72 -11.69 0.96 -0.47
C PHE A 72 -12.31 2.34 -0.28
N ASP A 73 -13.56 2.39 0.19
CA ASP A 73 -14.21 3.64 0.65
C ASP A 73 -13.75 4.00 2.07
N LEU A 74 -12.45 4.29 2.23
CA LEU A 74 -11.89 4.77 3.50
C LEU A 74 -11.95 6.30 3.56
N LYS A 75 -12.09 6.82 4.79
CA LYS A 75 -12.19 8.26 5.05
C LYS A 75 -11.22 8.66 6.17
N ILE A 76 -10.79 9.92 6.14
CA ILE A 76 -10.05 10.51 7.26
C ILE A 76 -10.92 10.40 8.51
N GLY A 77 -10.33 9.95 9.61
CA GLY A 77 -11.03 9.71 10.88
C GLY A 77 -11.56 8.29 11.07
N ASP A 78 -11.58 7.45 10.02
CA ASP A 78 -11.90 6.02 10.18
C ASP A 78 -10.82 5.35 11.06
N SER A 79 -11.26 4.50 11.97
CA SER A 79 -10.38 3.67 12.81
C SER A 79 -10.15 2.34 12.14
N ILE A 80 -8.89 1.95 12.01
CA ILE A 80 -8.45 0.71 11.39
C ILE A 80 -7.96 -0.24 12.48
N SER A 81 -8.59 -1.40 12.56
CA SER A 81 -8.20 -2.49 13.46
C SER A 81 -7.75 -3.70 12.64
N LYS A 82 -6.58 -4.24 12.96
CA LYS A 82 -5.96 -5.33 12.24
C LYS A 82 -5.07 -6.12 13.19
N LYS A 83 -5.15 -7.45 13.11
CA LYS A 83 -4.23 -8.34 13.83
C LYS A 83 -2.85 -8.40 13.13
N SER A 84 -1.81 -8.75 13.87
CA SER A 84 -0.51 -9.09 13.28
C SER A 84 -0.62 -10.29 12.33
N ASN A 85 0.27 -10.37 11.34
CA ASN A 85 0.40 -11.48 10.39
C ASN A 85 -0.86 -11.84 9.58
N THR A 86 -1.73 -10.87 9.31
CA THR A 86 -2.85 -11.00 8.36
C THR A 86 -2.79 -9.87 7.34
N ASN A 87 -3.38 -10.07 6.17
CA ASN A 87 -3.63 -9.02 5.19
C ASN A 87 -5.03 -8.39 5.33
N THR A 88 -5.83 -8.86 6.29
CA THR A 88 -7.19 -8.36 6.53
C THR A 88 -7.22 -7.28 7.60
N PHE A 89 -8.13 -6.33 7.46
CA PHE A 89 -8.37 -5.28 8.43
C PHE A 89 -9.85 -4.92 8.50
N SER A 90 -10.27 -4.47 9.66
CA SER A 90 -11.60 -3.96 9.94
C SER A 90 -11.56 -2.43 9.98
N VAL A 91 -12.57 -1.83 9.39
CA VAL A 91 -12.78 -0.38 9.36
C VAL A 91 -13.93 -0.09 10.31
N TYR A 92 -13.72 0.88 11.20
CA TYR A 92 -14.74 1.42 12.08
C TYR A 92 -14.93 2.89 11.75
N ARG A 93 -16.18 3.32 11.61
CA ARG A 93 -16.53 4.68 11.25
C ARG A 93 -17.22 5.35 12.42
N LYS A 94 -16.89 6.62 12.66
CA LYS A 94 -17.47 7.38 13.77
C LYS A 94 -18.83 7.93 13.34
N GLU A 95 -19.88 7.50 14.03
CA GLU A 95 -21.26 7.99 13.88
C GLU A 95 -21.75 8.45 15.26
N ASN A 96 -22.20 9.70 15.36
CA ASN A 96 -22.68 10.28 16.64
C ASN A 96 -21.70 10.14 17.81
N GLY A 97 -20.40 10.23 17.55
CA GLY A 97 -19.37 10.12 18.59
C GLY A 97 -18.86 8.69 18.85
N ILE A 98 -19.55 7.67 18.34
CA ILE A 98 -19.26 6.26 18.60
C ILE A 98 -18.69 5.61 17.33
N TYR A 99 -17.62 4.83 17.48
CA TYR A 99 -17.07 4.04 16.38
C TYR A 99 -17.88 2.75 16.19
N THR A 100 -18.57 2.64 15.06
CA THR A 100 -19.31 1.45 14.65
C THR A 100 -18.56 0.70 13.58
N PHE A 101 -18.69 -0.63 13.56
CA PHE A 101 -18.07 -1.45 12.51
C PHE A 101 -18.69 -1.08 11.16
N TYR A 102 -17.85 -0.73 10.20
CA TYR A 102 -18.26 -0.35 8.85
C TYR A 102 -18.08 -1.52 7.87
N LYS A 103 -16.85 -2.02 7.74
CA LYS A 103 -16.52 -3.07 6.76
C LYS A 103 -15.23 -3.79 7.12
N LYS A 104 -15.14 -5.06 6.71
CA LYS A 104 -13.89 -5.82 6.70
C LYS A 104 -13.33 -5.88 5.28
N ASN A 105 -12.04 -5.61 5.13
CA ASN A 105 -11.32 -5.61 3.86
C ASN A 105 -10.08 -6.50 3.94
N ALA A 106 -9.51 -6.82 2.78
CA ALA A 106 -8.23 -7.50 2.63
C ALA A 106 -7.40 -6.76 1.59
N ILE A 107 -6.08 -6.74 1.79
CA ILE A 107 -5.12 -6.29 0.78
C ILE A 107 -4.57 -7.53 0.08
N ASP A 108 -4.60 -7.55 -1.25
CA ASP A 108 -4.05 -8.66 -2.05
C ASP A 108 -2.53 -8.55 -2.28
#